data_AF-A0AAV4IRT6-F1
#
_entry.id   AF-A0AAV4IRT6-F1
#
_cell.length_a   1.000
_cell.length_b   1.000
_cell.length_c   1.000
_cell.angle_alpha   90.00
_cell.angle_beta   90.00
_cell.angle_gamma   90.00
#
_symmetry.space_group_name_H-M   'P 1'
#
loop_
_entity.id
_entity.type
_entity.pdbx_description
1 polymer ?
#
loop_
_entity_poly.entity_id
_entity_poly.type
_entity_poly.pdbx_seq_one_letter_code
_entity_poly.pdbx_strand_id
1 'polypeptide(L)'
;MLDTLGREFRDYQICSLPESSPEKPMEEQWLQLKKLTDECGAPLLQHLPTFMLNVLSIPHSNAACERIFSLVRRNRTDFRASMSVQTLENLTVLKQSCQSGGCCFNRITDPSLLKSCKEATMVGLSGKGQ
;
A
#
# COMPACT_ATOMS: atom_id res chain seq x y z
N MET A 1 -2.42 28.77 1.54
CA MET A 1 -1.96 27.37 1.70
C MET A 1 -0.44 27.29 1.60
N LEU A 2 0.19 27.78 0.53
CA LEU A 2 1.66 27.88 0.42
C LEU A 2 2.30 28.75 1.53
N ASP A 3 1.68 29.88 1.88
CA ASP A 3 2.20 30.76 2.93
C ASP A 3 2.21 30.13 4.33
N THR A 4 1.25 29.24 4.61
CA THR A 4 1.15 28.51 5.88
C THR A 4 2.24 27.45 5.98
N LEU A 5 2.45 26.68 4.91
CA LEU A 5 3.52 25.67 4.85
C LEU A 5 4.90 26.32 4.95
N GLY A 6 5.12 27.45 4.26
CA GLY A 6 6.38 28.19 4.33
C GLY A 6 6.68 28.74 5.74
N ARG A 7 5.64 29.13 6.48
CA ARG A 7 5.77 29.51 7.89
C ARG A 7 6.13 28.31 8.76
N GLU A 8 5.38 27.22 8.68
CA GLU A 8 5.66 26.01 9.45
C GLU A 8 7.06 25.42 9.14
N PHE A 9 7.52 25.53 7.88
CA PHE A 9 8.87 25.13 7.51
C PHE A 9 9.94 26.00 8.17
N ARG A 10 9.72 27.32 8.27
CA ARG A 10 10.59 28.20 9.03
C ARG A 10 10.57 27.85 10.52
N ASP A 11 9.40 27.63 11.08
CA ASP A 11 9.25 27.28 12.50
C ASP A 11 9.97 25.95 12.80
N TYR A 12 9.86 24.96 11.90
CA TYR A 12 10.62 23.71 11.98
C TYR A 12 12.15 23.92 12.04
N GLN A 13 12.69 24.92 11.35
CA GLN A 13 14.13 25.20 11.33
C GLN A 13 14.64 25.93 12.59
N ILE A 14 13.76 26.66 13.27
CA ILE A 14 14.13 27.56 14.38
C ILE A 14 13.74 26.96 15.74
N CYS A 15 12.65 26.20 15.80
CA CYS A 15 12.19 25.57 17.04
C CYS A 15 13.12 24.44 17.48
N SER A 16 13.34 24.28 18.78
CA SER A 16 14.03 23.11 19.33
C SER A 16 13.10 21.90 19.29
N LEU A 17 13.21 21.12 18.22
CA LEU A 17 12.44 19.90 18.04
C LEU A 17 13.18 18.69 18.65
N PRO A 18 12.46 17.59 18.97
CA PRO A 18 13.08 16.34 19.37
C PRO A 18 14.11 15.89 18.34
N GLU A 19 15.25 15.41 18.81
CA GLU A 19 16.33 14.96 17.94
C GLU A 19 15.88 13.77 17.08
N SER A 20 16.27 13.81 15.80
CA SER A 20 16.02 12.73 14.86
C SER A 20 16.89 11.52 15.23
N SER A 21 16.27 10.35 15.41
CA SER A 21 16.99 9.10 15.64
C SER A 21 17.18 8.35 14.32
N PRO A 22 18.42 8.03 13.90
CA PRO A 22 18.68 7.32 12.65
C PRO A 22 18.11 5.89 12.64
N GLU A 23 17.75 5.35 13.80
CA GLU A 23 17.18 4.01 13.95
C GLU A 23 15.68 3.96 13.61
N LYS A 24 14.99 5.11 13.63
CA LYS A 24 13.55 5.17 13.37
C LYS A 24 13.26 5.50 11.91
N PRO A 25 12.25 4.86 11.29
CA PRO A 25 11.77 5.23 9.97
C PRO A 25 11.40 6.72 9.91
N MET A 26 11.71 7.37 8.80
CA MET A 26 11.48 8.81 8.64
C MET A 26 9.99 9.17 8.77
N GLU A 27 9.10 8.27 8.36
CA GLU A 27 7.65 8.41 8.50
C GLU A 27 7.22 8.49 9.97
N GLU A 28 7.82 7.66 10.83
CA GLU A 28 7.52 7.70 12.26
C GLU A 28 7.97 9.01 12.89
N GLN A 29 9.12 9.52 12.45
CA GLN A 29 9.65 10.80 12.94
C GLN A 29 8.73 11.97 12.57
N TRP A 30 8.30 12.06 11.31
CA TRP A 30 7.31 13.06 10.89
C TRP A 30 5.98 12.89 11.63
N LEU A 31 5.56 11.66 11.90
CA LEU A 31 4.35 11.40 12.68
C LEU A 31 4.48 11.88 14.13
N GLN A 32 5.66 11.78 14.74
CA GLN A 32 5.91 12.34 16.08
C GLN A 32 5.86 13.87 16.05
N LEU A 33 6.47 14.51 15.05
CA LEU A 33 6.42 15.96 14.91
C LEU A 33 5.00 16.49 14.77
N LYS A 34 4.13 15.77 14.05
CA LYS A 34 2.71 16.10 13.91
C LYS A 34 1.94 16.09 15.25
N LYS A 35 2.42 15.34 16.24
CA LYS A 35 1.78 15.23 17.56
C LYS A 35 2.24 16.30 18.54
N LEU A 36 3.27 17.09 18.18
CA LEU A 36 3.75 18.14 19.05
C LEU A 36 2.70 19.25 19.14
N THR A 37 2.46 19.71 20.36
CA THR A 37 1.56 20.81 20.66
C THR A 37 2.32 21.96 21.30
N ASP A 38 1.84 23.18 21.10
CA ASP A 38 2.30 24.36 21.81
C ASP A 38 1.81 24.38 23.28
N GLU A 39 2.20 25.41 24.01
CA GLU A 39 1.81 25.63 25.41
C GLU A 39 0.30 25.83 25.60
N CYS A 40 -0.43 26.15 24.53
CA CYS A 40 -1.88 26.31 24.49
C CYS A 40 -2.61 25.02 24.07
N GLY A 41 -1.88 23.94 23.78
CA GLY A 41 -2.42 22.67 23.33
C GLY A 41 -2.80 22.62 21.84
N ALA A 42 -2.48 23.65 21.05
CA ALA A 42 -2.66 23.65 19.60
C ALA A 42 -1.49 22.94 18.91
N PRO A 43 -1.68 22.27 17.76
CA PRO A 43 -0.59 21.57 17.08
C PRO A 43 0.49 22.56 16.62
N LEU A 44 1.73 22.29 17.01
CA LEU A 44 2.90 23.12 16.66
C LEU A 44 3.15 23.13 15.15
N LEU A 45 3.00 21.95 14.52
CA LEU A 45 3.16 21.74 13.09
C LEU A 45 2.04 20.84 12.59
N GLN A 46 1.18 21.34 11.69
CA GLN A 46 0.04 20.58 11.19
C GLN A 46 0.22 20.18 9.72
N HIS A 47 0.61 21.13 8.88
CA HIS A 47 0.64 20.97 7.43
C HIS A 47 1.96 20.37 6.96
N LEU A 48 3.09 20.78 7.54
CA LEU A 48 4.42 20.34 7.15
C LEU A 48 4.62 18.82 7.35
N PRO A 49 4.31 18.21 8.51
CA PRO A 49 4.44 16.77 8.66
C PRO A 49 3.53 16.00 7.71
N THR A 50 2.32 16.50 7.48
CA THR A 50 1.38 15.89 6.53
C THR A 50 1.91 15.96 5.10
N PHE A 51 2.49 17.10 4.71
CA PHE A 51 3.14 17.28 3.41
C PHE A 51 4.33 16.33 3.24
N MET A 52 5.21 16.25 4.25
CA MET A 52 6.39 15.38 4.19
C MET A 52 6.03 13.90 4.14
N LEU A 53 5.01 13.46 4.88
CA LEU A 53 4.48 12.09 4.76
C LEU A 53 3.97 11.79 3.35
N ASN A 54 3.33 12.75 2.69
CA ASN A 54 2.90 12.59 1.29
C ASN A 54 4.11 12.51 0.34
N VAL A 55 5.14 13.31 0.55
CA VAL A 55 6.38 13.22 -0.24
C VAL A 55 7.05 11.86 -0.05
N LEU A 56 7.12 11.35 1.19
CA LEU A 56 7.69 10.03 1.49
C LEU A 56 6.86 8.87 0.94
N SER A 57 5.57 9.07 0.66
CA SER A 57 4.74 8.08 -0.01
C SER A 57 5.08 7.89 -1.49
N ILE A 58 5.86 8.83 -2.08
CA ILE A 58 6.28 8.75 -3.46
C ILE A 58 7.41 7.70 -3.57
N PRO A 59 7.23 6.65 -4.38
CA PRO A 59 8.25 5.62 -4.53
C PRO A 59 9.52 6.23 -5.14
N HIS A 60 10.63 6.07 -4.42
CA HIS A 60 11.92 6.66 -4.79
C HIS A 60 12.56 6.02 -6.05
N SER A 61 12.01 4.91 -6.54
CA SER A 61 12.50 4.21 -7.74
C SER A 61 11.39 3.47 -8.48
N ASN A 62 11.61 3.24 -9.77
CA ASN A 62 10.74 2.42 -10.61
C ASN A 62 10.78 0.92 -10.22
N ALA A 63 11.71 0.50 -9.34
CA ALA A 63 11.84 -0.90 -8.92
C ALA A 63 10.54 -1.45 -8.29
N ALA A 64 9.76 -0.59 -7.61
CA ALA A 64 8.45 -0.96 -7.10
C ALA A 64 7.48 -1.33 -8.23
N CYS A 65 7.40 -0.50 -9.28
CA CYS A 65 6.58 -0.77 -10.47
C CYS A 65 7.09 -1.98 -11.25
N GLU A 66 8.41 -2.14 -11.41
CA GLU A 66 9.03 -3.29 -12.09
C GLU A 66 8.74 -4.61 -11.37
N ARG A 67 8.66 -4.60 -10.03
CA ARG A 67 8.22 -5.75 -9.25
C ARG A 67 6.78 -6.13 -9.59
N ILE A 68 5.88 -5.15 -9.73
CA ILE A 68 4.48 -5.36 -10.14
C ILE A 68 4.43 -5.89 -11.58
N PHE A 69 5.19 -5.29 -12.51
CA PHE A 69 5.25 -5.77 -13.89
C PHE A 69 5.78 -7.19 -14.00
N SER A 70 6.77 -7.55 -13.19
CA SER A 70 7.29 -8.91 -13.14
C SER A 70 6.25 -9.88 -12.58
N LEU A 71 5.46 -9.46 -11.58
CA LEU A 71 4.32 -10.23 -11.09
C LEU A 71 3.26 -10.43 -12.17
N VAL A 72 2.90 -9.37 -12.90
CA VAL A 72 1.94 -9.44 -14.02
C VAL A 72 2.44 -10.39 -15.11
N ARG A 73 3.69 -10.23 -15.57
CA ARG A 73 4.33 -11.12 -16.56
C ARG A 73 4.35 -12.58 -16.11
N ARG A 74 4.60 -12.85 -14.83
CA ARG A 74 4.59 -14.22 -14.29
C ARG A 74 3.19 -14.85 -14.23
N ASN A 75 2.14 -14.04 -14.09
CA ASN A 75 0.76 -14.55 -14.06
C ASN A 75 0.13 -14.66 -15.46
N ARG A 76 0.58 -13.84 -16.40
CA ARG A 76 0.20 -13.88 -17.81
C ARG A 76 1.27 -14.65 -18.60
N THR A 77 1.23 -15.98 -18.49
CA THR A 77 2.07 -16.90 -19.26
C THR A 77 1.34 -17.43 -20.49
N ASP A 78 2.07 -18.03 -21.43
CA ASP A 78 1.48 -18.68 -22.63
C ASP A 78 0.47 -19.78 -22.27
N PHE A 79 0.69 -20.49 -21.15
CA PHE A 79 -0.26 -21.47 -20.59
C PHE A 79 -1.52 -20.85 -19.97
N ARG A 80 -1.57 -19.53 -19.77
CA ARG A 80 -2.71 -18.77 -19.23
C ARG A 80 -3.05 -17.55 -20.10
N ALA A 81 -2.80 -17.64 -21.40
CA ALA A 81 -3.02 -16.53 -22.33
C ALA A 81 -4.49 -16.08 -22.42
N SER A 82 -5.44 -16.97 -22.08
CA SER A 82 -6.88 -16.72 -22.08
C SER A 82 -7.40 -16.00 -20.82
N MET A 83 -6.53 -15.63 -19.87
CA MET A 83 -6.95 -14.90 -18.68
C MET A 83 -7.36 -13.46 -19.04
N SER A 84 -8.57 -13.06 -18.65
CA SER A 84 -9.02 -11.68 -18.83
C SER A 84 -8.17 -10.70 -18.01
N VAL A 85 -8.05 -9.47 -18.51
CA VAL A 85 -7.30 -8.40 -17.82
C VAL A 85 -7.87 -8.13 -16.43
N GLN A 86 -9.20 -8.15 -16.29
CA GLN A 86 -9.88 -7.96 -15.00
C GLN A 86 -9.48 -9.03 -13.97
N THR A 87 -9.43 -10.30 -14.39
CA THR A 87 -9.02 -11.40 -13.50
C THR A 87 -7.55 -11.28 -13.12
N LEU A 88 -6.70 -10.86 -14.06
CA LEU A 88 -5.28 -10.63 -13.82
C LEU A 88 -5.02 -9.48 -12.85
N GLU A 89 -5.77 -8.38 -12.99
CA GLU A 89 -5.74 -7.24 -12.06
C GLU A 89 -6.15 -7.69 -10.64
N ASN A 90 -7.32 -8.33 -10.51
CA ASN A 90 -7.82 -8.83 -9.24
C ASN A 90 -6.82 -9.79 -8.59
N LEU A 91 -6.22 -10.70 -9.35
CA LEU A 91 -5.21 -11.63 -8.86
C LEU A 91 -3.94 -10.90 -8.39
N THR A 92 -3.52 -9.85 -9.11
CA THR A 92 -2.32 -9.06 -8.77
C THR A 92 -2.53 -8.30 -7.47
N VAL A 93 -3.68 -7.63 -7.31
CA VAL A 93 -4.07 -6.94 -6.08
C VAL A 93 -4.11 -7.91 -4.90
N LEU A 94 -4.77 -9.07 -5.07
CA LEU A 94 -4.84 -10.08 -4.01
C LEU A 94 -3.47 -10.60 -3.59
N LYS A 95 -2.56 -10.82 -4.55
CA LYS A 95 -1.18 -11.25 -4.26
C LYS A 95 -0.41 -10.17 -3.51
N GLN A 96 -0.58 -8.90 -3.86
CA GLN A 96 0.04 -7.79 -3.13
C GLN A 96 -0.52 -7.68 -1.71
N SER A 97 -1.85 -7.76 -1.53
CA SER A 97 -2.47 -7.75 -0.20
C SER A 97 -1.96 -8.88 0.69
N CYS A 98 -1.73 -10.08 0.12
CA CYS A 98 -1.14 -11.18 0.89
C CYS A 98 0.34 -10.95 1.25
N GLN A 99 1.10 -10.20 0.45
CA GLN A 99 2.49 -9.84 0.77
C GLN A 99 2.59 -8.78 1.88
N SER A 100 1.58 -7.92 2.00
CA SER A 100 1.50 -6.86 3.02
C SER A 100 1.03 -7.35 4.40
N GLY A 101 0.94 -8.66 4.63
CA GLY A 101 0.56 -9.26 5.92
C GLY A 101 -0.84 -9.88 5.96
N GLY A 102 -1.62 -9.82 4.87
CA GLY A 102 -2.91 -10.51 4.78
C GLY A 102 -2.75 -12.00 4.45
N CYS A 103 -2.68 -12.89 5.43
CA CYS A 103 -2.57 -14.33 5.12
C CYS A 103 -3.78 -14.83 4.33
N CYS A 104 -3.55 -15.37 3.13
CA CYS A 104 -4.63 -15.87 2.27
C CYS A 104 -5.45 -17.00 2.95
N PHE A 105 -4.85 -17.71 3.91
CA PHE A 105 -5.53 -18.73 4.75
C PHE A 105 -6.58 -18.13 5.69
N ASN A 106 -6.38 -16.91 6.19
CA ASN A 106 -7.33 -16.22 7.07
C ASN A 106 -8.49 -15.58 6.29
N ARG A 107 -8.49 -15.68 4.96
CA ARG A 107 -9.49 -15.04 4.13
C ARG A 107 -10.82 -15.78 4.27
N ILE A 108 -11.76 -15.16 4.96
CA ILE A 108 -13.15 -15.62 4.99
C ILE A 108 -13.73 -15.40 3.60
N THR A 109 -13.98 -16.48 2.89
CA THR A 109 -14.69 -16.48 1.62
C THR A 109 -16.16 -16.76 1.84
N ASP A 110 -17.00 -16.12 1.03
CA ASP A 110 -18.42 -16.39 1.04
C ASP A 110 -18.71 -17.90 0.78
N PRO A 111 -19.50 -18.59 1.61
CA PRO A 111 -19.78 -20.02 1.46
C PRO A 111 -20.47 -20.37 0.15
N SER A 112 -21.30 -19.47 -0.39
CA SER A 112 -21.98 -19.69 -1.67
C SER A 112 -21.01 -19.62 -2.84
N LEU A 113 -20.06 -18.68 -2.80
CA LEU A 113 -18.97 -18.58 -3.77
C LEU A 113 -18.10 -19.86 -3.76
N LEU A 114 -17.73 -20.35 -2.58
CA LEU A 114 -16.95 -21.59 -2.46
C LEU A 114 -17.69 -22.79 -3.06
N LYS A 115 -18.99 -22.89 -2.82
CA LYS A 115 -19.82 -23.96 -3.37
C LYS A 115 -19.84 -23.90 -4.89
N SER A 116 -20.13 -22.73 -5.48
CA SER A 116 -20.13 -22.55 -6.94
C SER A 116 -18.77 -22.82 -7.58
N CYS A 117 -17.67 -22.40 -6.94
CA CYS A 117 -16.32 -22.70 -7.43
C CYS A 117 -16.01 -24.21 -7.44
N LYS A 118 -16.42 -24.94 -6.39
CA LYS A 118 -16.27 -26.39 -6.32
C LYS A 118 -17.07 -27.09 -7.41
N GLU A 119 -18.32 -26.67 -7.62
CA GLU A 119 -19.19 -27.20 -8.68
C GLU A 119 -18.58 -26.97 -10.07
N ALA A 120 -18.11 -25.76 -10.38
CA ALA A 120 -17.46 -25.45 -11.66
C ALA A 120 -16.20 -26.31 -11.91
N THR A 121 -15.42 -26.57 -10.85
CA THR A 121 -14.22 -27.44 -10.94
C THR A 121 -14.61 -28.88 -11.25
N MET A 122 -15.66 -29.40 -10.59
CA MET A 122 -16.18 -30.74 -10.84
C MET A 122 -16.70 -30.90 -12.27
N VAL A 123 -17.35 -29.87 -12.83
CA VAL A 123 -17.79 -29.86 -14.23
C VAL A 123 -16.59 -29.91 -15.18
N GLY A 124 -15.54 -29.12 -14.93
CA GLY A 124 -14.31 -29.15 -15.73
C GLY A 124 -13.56 -30.48 -15.70
N LEU A 125 -13.57 -31.17 -14.55
CA LEU A 125 -12.96 -32.50 -14.40
C LEU A 125 -13.82 -33.64 -14.99
N SER A 126 -15.15 -33.47 -15.00
CA SER A 126 -16.10 -34.46 -15.54
C SER A 126 -16.34 -34.30 -17.04
N GLY A 127 -15.89 -33.18 -17.62
CA GLY A 127 -15.89 -32.94 -19.06
C GLY A 127 -14.92 -33.88 -19.77
N LYS A 128 -15.47 -34.95 -20.36
CA LYS A 128 -14.82 -35.70 -21.46
C LYS A 128 -14.27 -34.69 -22.48
N GLY A 129 -13.05 -34.96 -22.94
CA GLY A 129 -12.37 -34.15 -23.94
C GLY A 129 -13.27 -33.74 -25.10
N GLN A 130 -13.22 -32.45 -25.42
CA GLN A 130 -13.38 -32.00 -26.80
C GLN A 130 -12.06 -32.22 -27.53
#